data_AF-A0A510N9D1-F1
#
_entry.id   AF-A0A510N9D1-F1
#
_cell.length_a   1.000
_cell.length_b   1.000
_cell.length_c   1.000
_cell.angle_alpha   90.00
_cell.angle_beta   90.00
_cell.angle_gamma   90.00
#
_symmetry.space_group_name_H-M   'P 1'
#
loop_
_entity.id
_entity.type
_entity.pdbx_description
1 polymer ?
#
loop_
_entity_poly.entity_id
_entity_poly.type
_entity_poly.pdbx_seq_one_letter_code
_entity_poly.pdbx_strand_id
1 'polypeptide(L)' 'MLRTRLLGVGLLASGLLHLFGANRLLDWAATAYDVGLDAEFTPGPTTAWRVRGVGVASLLAGAHLAYHGRVVPRNDGD' A
#
# COMPACT_ATOMS: atom_id res chain seq x y z
N MET A 1 -15.86 -14.79 6.64
CA MET A 1 -15.84 -13.35 6.94
C MET A 1 -14.61 -12.91 7.75
N LEU A 2 -14.22 -13.62 8.82
CA LEU A 2 -13.05 -13.26 9.64
C LEU A 2 -11.76 -13.12 8.81
N ARG A 3 -11.45 -14.08 7.94
CA ARG A 3 -10.29 -14.02 7.03
C ARG A 3 -10.25 -12.74 6.19
N THR A 4 -11.39 -12.35 5.60
CA THR A 4 -11.49 -11.14 4.77
C THR A 4 -11.27 -9.87 5.59
N ARG A 5 -11.78 -9.83 6.81
CA ARG A 5 -11.55 -8.71 7.73
C ARG A 5 -10.09 -8.61 8.13
N LEU A 6 -9.43 -9.73 8.41
CA LEU A 6 -7.99 -9.78 8.70
C LEU A 6 -7.16 -9.30 7.50
N LEU A 7 -7.54 -9.66 6.27
CA LEU A 7 -6.93 -9.09 5.07
C LEU A 7 -7.13 -7.56 4.99
N GLY A 8 -8.32 -7.08 5.34
CA GLY A 8 -8.60 -5.66 5.46
C GLY A 8 -7.69 -4.95 6.46
N VAL A 9 -7.49 -5.53 7.64
CA VAL A 9 -6.54 -5.02 8.65
C VAL A 9 -5.09 -5.03 8.13
N GLY A 10 -4.68 -6.08 7.42
CA GLY A 10 -3.37 -6.14 6.79
C GLY A 10 -3.15 -5.03 5.76
N LEU A 11 -4.16 -4.76 4.93
CA LEU A 11 -4.15 -3.65 3.98
C LEU A 11 -4.11 -2.28 4.67
N LEU A 12 -4.81 -2.13 5.79
CA LEU A 12 -4.73 -0.91 6.60
C LEU A 12 -3.30 -0.70 7.13
N ALA A 13 -2.70 -1.73 7.73
CA ALA A 13 -1.32 -1.67 8.23
C ALA A 13 -0.31 -1.34 7.11
N SER A 14 -0.43 -2.03 5.97
CA SER A 14 0.40 -1.76 4.78
C SER A 14 0.18 -0.33 4.26
N GLY A 15 -1.06 0.13 4.25
CA GLY A 15 -1.42 1.48 3.81
C GLY A 15 -0.80 2.57 4.68
N LEU A 16 -0.81 2.40 6.00
CA LEU A 16 -0.14 3.30 6.94
C LEU A 16 1.39 3.29 6.72
N LEU A 17 1.98 2.11 6.51
CA LEU A 17 3.41 1.99 6.20
C LEU A 17 3.79 2.76 4.94
N HIS A 18 3.00 2.66 3.87
CA HIS A 18 3.27 3.38 2.62
C HIS A 18 3.00 4.88 2.74
N LEU A 19 1.96 5.29 3.46
CA LEU A 19 1.58 6.69 3.61
C LEU A 19 2.60 7.48 4.45
N PHE A 20 3.02 6.92 5.57
CA PHE A 20 3.92 7.60 6.52
C PHE A 20 5.38 7.19 6.35
N GLY A 21 5.65 5.97 5.86
CA GLY A 21 6.99 5.41 5.68
C GLY A 21 7.57 5.54 4.28
N ALA A 22 6.94 6.29 3.36
CA ALA A 22 7.37 6.37 1.96
C ALA A 22 8.88 6.65 1.78
N ASN A 23 9.45 7.61 2.52
CA ASN A 23 10.88 7.91 2.42
C ASN A 23 11.75 6.75 2.92
N ARG A 24 11.39 6.15 4.07
CA ARG A 24 12.09 4.97 4.61
C ARG A 24 12.04 3.77 3.66
N LEU A 25 10.91 3.56 3.00
CA LEU A 25 10.77 2.50 1.99
C LEU A 25 11.67 2.75 0.78
N LEU A 26 11.85 4.01 0.37
CA LEU A 26 12.77 4.36 -0.71
C LEU A 26 14.23 4.21 -0.28
N ASP A 27 14.58 4.55 0.97
CA ASP A 27 15.92 4.30 1.51
C ASP A 27 16.23 2.79 1.50
N TRP A 28 15.27 1.96 1.93
CA TRP A 28 15.42 0.50 1.90
C TRP A 28 15.50 -0.04 0.48
N ALA A 29 14.72 0.50 -0.45
CA ALA A 29 14.83 0.16 -1.86
C ALA A 29 16.22 0.51 -2.40
N ALA A 30 16.76 1.67 -2.06
CA ALA A 30 18.11 2.05 -2.46
C ALA A 30 19.16 1.06 -1.93
N THR A 31 19.09 0.70 -0.65
CA THR A 31 19.99 -0.31 -0.06
C THR A 31 19.83 -1.68 -0.74
N ALA A 32 18.61 -2.10 -1.03
CA ALA A 32 18.36 -3.39 -1.66
C ALA A 32 18.87 -3.44 -3.11
N TYR A 33 18.76 -2.33 -3.86
CA TYR A 33 19.30 -2.22 -5.21
C TYR A 33 20.82 -2.21 -5.21
N ASP A 34 21.44 -1.45 -4.31
CA ASP A 34 22.89 -1.40 -4.16
C ASP A 34 23.46 -2.80 -3.81
N VAL A 35 22.94 -3.42 -2.75
CA VAL A 35 23.47 -4.71 -2.25
C VAL A 35 23.07 -5.89 -3.13
N GLY A 36 21.83 -5.91 -3.63
CA GLY A 36 21.26 -7.07 -4.31
C GLY A 36 21.44 -7.06 -5.83
N LEU A 37 21.58 -5.88 -6.42
CA LEU A 37 21.59 -5.70 -7.87
C LEU A 37 22.83 -4.95 -8.38
N ASP A 38 23.72 -4.48 -7.49
CA ASP A 38 24.88 -3.63 -7.82
C ASP A 38 24.49 -2.46 -8.75
N ALA A 39 23.34 -1.84 -8.41
CA ALA A 39 22.70 -0.82 -9.23
C ALA A 39 22.29 0.39 -8.39
N GLU A 40 22.57 1.59 -8.91
CA GLU A 40 22.15 2.84 -8.27
C GLU A 40 20.65 3.06 -8.46
N PHE A 41 19.93 3.25 -7.35
CA PHE A 41 18.52 3.59 -7.35
C PHE A 41 18.33 5.09 -7.12
N THR A 42 17.94 5.81 -8.17
CA THR A 42 17.69 7.25 -8.11
C THR A 42 16.19 7.54 -8.23
N PRO A 43 15.44 7.71 -7.12
CA PRO A 43 14.02 7.97 -7.18
C PRO A 43 13.74 9.36 -7.77
N GLY A 44 12.86 9.40 -8.77
CA GLY A 44 12.36 10.67 -9.32
C GLY A 44 11.61 11.53 -8.30
N PRO A 45 11.40 12.83 -8.59
CA PRO A 45 10.86 13.82 -7.65
C PRO A 45 9.44 13.50 -7.14
N THR A 46 8.68 12.69 -7.87
CA THR A 46 7.31 12.30 -7.51
C THR A 46 7.19 10.89 -6.95
N THR A 47 8.28 10.14 -6.84
CA THR A 47 8.25 8.73 -6.44
C THR A 47 7.68 8.55 -5.03
N ALA A 48 8.09 9.38 -4.06
CA ALA A 48 7.54 9.34 -2.70
C ALA A 48 6.02 9.61 -2.68
N TRP A 49 5.53 10.54 -3.52
CA TRP A 49 4.10 10.80 -3.66
C TRP A 49 3.33 9.60 -4.22
N ARG A 50 3.91 8.89 -5.19
CA ARG A 50 3.31 7.66 -5.74
C ARG A 50 3.23 6.56 -4.69
N VAL A 51 4.29 6.36 -3.90
CA VAL A 51 4.30 5.40 -2.78
C VAL A 51 3.22 5.75 -1.76
N ARG A 52 3.08 7.03 -1.41
CA ARG A 52 1.97 7.50 -0.55
C ARG A 52 0.60 7.23 -1.17
N GLY A 53 0.45 7.42 -2.48
CA GLY A 53 -0.77 7.09 -3.22
C GLY A 53 -1.16 5.61 -3.12
N VAL A 54 -0.19 4.70 -3.21
CA VAL A 54 -0.39 3.26 -2.93
C VAL A 54 -0.87 3.05 -1.49
N GLY A 55 -0.31 3.81 -0.55
CA GLY A 55 -0.76 3.82 0.84
C GLY A 55 -2.23 4.20 0.99
N VAL A 56 -2.66 5.30 0.36
CA VAL A 56 -4.07 5.73 0.36
C VAL A 56 -4.98 4.67 -0.25
N ALA A 57 -4.62 4.10 -1.39
CA ALA A 57 -5.42 3.05 -2.03
C ALA A 57 -5.56 1.81 -1.13
N SER A 58 -4.47 1.41 -0.48
CA SER A 58 -4.46 0.29 0.46
C SER A 58 -5.32 0.56 1.68
N LEU A 59 -5.31 1.80 2.21
CA LEU A 59 -6.17 2.20 3.32
C LEU A 59 -7.66 2.12 2.95
N LEU A 60 -8.04 2.62 1.77
CA LEU A 60 -9.43 2.59 1.30
C LEU A 60 -9.91 1.15 1.10
N ALA A 61 -9.12 0.32 0.42
CA ALA A 61 -9.44 -1.09 0.21
C ALA A 61 -9.50 -1.85 1.55
N GLY A 62 -8.54 -1.60 2.44
CA GLY A 62 -8.46 -2.22 3.75
C GLY A 62 -9.64 -1.85 4.64
N ALA A 63 -10.01 -0.57 4.69
CA ALA A 63 -11.18 -0.10 5.42
C ALA A 63 -12.47 -0.76 4.91
N HIS A 64 -12.65 -0.83 3.59
CA HIS A 64 -13.80 -1.49 2.98
C HIS A 64 -13.88 -2.96 3.40
N LEU A 65 -12.78 -3.71 3.28
CA LEU A 65 -12.73 -5.13 3.62
C LEU A 65 -12.88 -5.40 5.12
N ALA A 66 -12.28 -4.57 5.97
CA ALA A 66 -12.38 -4.68 7.43
C ALA A 66 -13.80 -4.40 7.92
N TYR A 67 -14.48 -3.42 7.31
CA TYR A 67 -15.85 -3.03 7.66
C TYR A 67 -16.89 -4.02 7.12
N HIS A 68 -16.90 -4.26 5.79
CA HIS A 68 -17.92 -5.09 5.15
C HIS A 68 -17.65 -6.60 5.25
N GLY A 69 -16.39 -7.02 5.42
CA GLY A 69 -16.00 -8.44 5.47
C GLY A 69 -16.17 -9.21 4.16
N ARG A 70 -16.46 -8.51 3.06
CA ARG A 70 -16.61 -9.01 1.69
C ARG A 70 -16.49 -7.85 0.69
N VAL A 71 -16.21 -8.17 -0.57
CA VAL A 71 -16.38 -7.22 -1.67
C VAL A 71 -17.87 -7.04 -1.89
N VAL A 72 -18.34 -5.79 -1.88
CA VAL A 72 -19.72 -5.44 -2.18
C VAL A 72 -19.80 -5.08 -3.66
N PRO A 73 -20.53 -5.85 -4.49
CA PRO A 73 -20.76 -5.47 -5.88
C PRO A 73 -21.44 -4.10 -5.93
N ARG A 74 -21.05 -3.29 -6.90
CA ARG A 74 -21.78 -2.06 -7.19
C ARG A 74 -23.13 -2.49 -7.76
N ASN A 75 -24.23 -2.09 -7.12
CA ASN A 75 -25.56 -2.28 -7.68
C ASN A 75 -25.71 -1.22 -8.79
N ASP A 76 -25.36 -1.60 -10.00
CA ASP A 76 -25.70 -0.85 -11.21
C ASP A 76 -27.14 -1.25 -11.54
N GLY A 77 -28.10 -0.67 -10.82
CA GLY A 77 -29.52 -1.00 -10.97
C GLY A 77 -30.12 -0.39 -12.24
N ASP A 78 -30.84 -1.24 -12.97
CA ASP A 78 -31.88 -0.91 -13.97
C ASP A 78 -32.93 0.08 -13.45
#